data_AF-A0A0D0BUH0-F1
#
_entry.id   AF-A0A0D0BUH0-F1
#
_cell.length_a   1.000
_cell.length_b   1.000
_cell.length_c   1.000
_cell.angle_alpha   90.00
_cell.angle_beta   90.00
_cell.angle_gamma   90.00
#
_symmetry.space_group_name_H-M   'P 1'
#
loop_
_entity.id
_entity.type
_entity.pdbx_description
1 polymer ?
#
loop_
_entity_poly.entity_id
_entity_poly.type
_entity_poly.pdbx_seq_one_letter_code
_entity_poly.pdbx_strand_id
1 'polypeptide(L)' 'SIHLAVDGWTAPIVASYLGIVVIWVDKGTLYRAVLEFSRLKESHSGKYLAKVIYECLERYNLSKFVC' A
#
# COMPACT_ATOMS: atom_id res chain seq x y z
N SER A 1 -9.20 -10.94 7.58
CA SER A 1 -9.40 -9.89 6.57
C SER A 1 -8.49 -8.72 6.92
N ILE A 2 -7.87 -8.10 5.93
CA ILE A 2 -7.06 -6.91 6.10
C ILE A 2 -7.60 -5.78 5.22
N HIS A 3 -7.42 -4.54 5.67
CA HIS A 3 -7.75 -3.32 4.94
C HIS A 3 -6.46 -2.56 4.63
N LEU A 4 -6.48 -1.80 3.54
CA LEU A 4 -5.34 -0.98 3.13
C LEU A 4 -5.70 0.50 3.25
N ALA A 5 -4.84 1.26 3.91
CA ALA A 5 -4.78 2.71 3.73
C ALA A 5 -3.61 3.01 2.79
N VAL A 6 -3.89 3.73 1.72
CA VAL A 6 -2.93 4.03 0.67
C VAL A 6 -2.86 5.53 0.48
N ASP A 7 -1.64 6.08 0.51
CA ASP A 7 -1.40 7.50 0.29
C ASP A 7 -0.29 7.68 -0.75
N GLY A 8 -0.58 8.46 -1.79
CA GLY A 8 0.34 8.73 -2.88
C GLY A 8 0.59 10.22 -2.98
N TRP A 9 1.82 10.67 -2.72
CA TRP A 9 2.17 12.09 -2.77
C TRP A 9 3.45 12.32 -3.56
N THR A 10 3.62 13.56 -4.04
CA THR A 10 4.84 14.04 -4.67
C THR A 10 5.64 14.83 -3.64
N ALA A 11 6.86 14.40 -3.33
CA ALA A 11 7.75 15.10 -2.43
C ALA A 11 8.42 16.31 -3.13
N PRO A 12 8.88 17.34 -2.38
CA PRO A 12 9.46 18.55 -2.94
C PRO A 12 10.70 18.37 -3.85
N ILE A 13 11.28 17.17 -3.89
CA ILE A 13 12.51 16.83 -4.64
C ILE A 13 12.18 15.94 -5.86
N VAL A 14 11.06 16.21 -6.54
CA VAL A 14 10.58 15.52 -7.76
C VAL A 14 10.39 14.00 -7.64
N ALA A 15 10.48 13.44 -6.44
CA ALA A 15 10.26 12.04 -6.17
C ALA A 15 8.83 11.84 -5.68
N SER A 16 8.12 10.93 -6.32
CA SER A 16 6.81 10.51 -5.89
C SER A 16 6.87 9.22 -5.08
N TYR A 17 5.97 9.07 -4.13
CA TYR A 17 5.90 7.91 -3.25
C TYR A 17 4.48 7.38 -3.12
N LEU A 18 4.40 6.10 -2.79
CA LEU A 18 3.18 5.41 -2.40
C LEU A 18 3.43 4.72 -1.05
N GLY A 19 2.80 5.25 0.00
CA GLY A 19 2.73 4.62 1.31
C GLY A 19 1.57 3.64 1.35
N ILE A 20 1.84 2.42 1.81
CA ILE A 20 0.82 1.38 2.00
C ILE A 20 0.85 0.97 3.48
N VAL A 21 -0.28 1.13 4.15
CA VAL A 21 -0.48 0.71 5.54
C VAL A 21 -1.51 -0.41 5.55
N VAL A 22 -1.14 -1.53 6.16
CA VAL A 22 -2.06 -2.64 6.41
C VAL A 22 -2.73 -2.48 7.77
N ILE A 23 -4.04 -2.66 7.81
CA ILE A 23 -4.88 -2.51 8.99
C ILE A 23 -5.67 -3.81 9.16
N TRP A 24 -5.69 -4.37 10.36
CA TRP A 24 -6.47 -5.57 10.66
C TRP A 24 -6.98 -5.56 12.09
N VAL A 25 -8.02 -6.36 12.36
CA VAL A 25 -8.55 -6.54 13.71
C VAL A 25 -8.27 -7.98 14.13
N ASP A 26 -7.71 -8.14 15.34
CA ASP A 26 -7.62 -9.43 16.01
C ASP A 26 -8.13 -9.30 17.45
N LYS A 27 -9.07 -10.17 17.84
CA LYS A 27 -9.69 -10.22 19.18
C LYS A 27 -10.17 -8.85 19.68
N GLY A 28 -10.83 -8.07 18.81
CA GLY A 28 -11.35 -6.74 19.15
C GLY A 28 -10.29 -5.63 19.23
N THR A 29 -9.02 -5.95 18.95
CA THR A 29 -7.93 -4.97 18.91
C THR A 29 -7.62 -4.61 17.46
N LEU A 30 -7.58 -3.30 17.17
CA LEU A 30 -7.18 -2.77 15.87
C LEU A 30 -5.66 -2.64 15.78
N TYR A 31 -5.06 -3.31 14.81
CA TYR A 31 -3.64 -3.26 14.51
C TYR A 31 -3.40 -2.52 13.20
N ARG A 32 -2.21 -1.92 13.10
CA ARG A 32 -1.73 -1.29 11.87
C ARG A 32 -0.22 -1.44 11.74
N ALA A 33 0.26 -1.59 10.52
CA ALA A 33 1.69 -1.59 10.19
C ALA A 33 1.93 -0.92 8.84
N VAL A 34 3.04 -0.19 8.73
CA VAL A 34 3.52 0.28 7.42
C VAL A 34 4.03 -0.95 6.66
N LEU A 35 3.39 -1.27 5.54
CA LEU A 35 3.73 -2.43 4.72
C LEU A 35 4.83 -2.09 3.71
N GLU A 36 4.74 -0.93 3.09
CA GLU A 36 5.65 -0.50 2.03
C GLU A 36 5.69 1.01 1.87
N PHE A 37 6.84 1.50 1.42
CA PHE A 37 7.07 2.90 1.05
C PHE A 37 7.72 2.96 -0.33
N SER A 38 6.90 2.77 -1.37
CA SER A 38 7.37 2.60 -2.74
C SER A 38 7.66 3.94 -3.40
N ARG A 39 8.87 4.12 -3.95
CA ARG A 39 9.15 5.24 -4.85
C ARG A 39 8.49 4.98 -6.22
N LEU A 40 7.61 5.88 -6.62
CA LEU A 40 6.94 5.86 -7.92
C LEU A 40 7.84 6.45 -8.99
N LYS A 41 7.90 5.78 -10.15
CA LYS A 41 8.75 6.15 -11.29
C LYS A 41 7.95 6.59 -12.52
N GLU A 42 6.63 6.47 -12.44
CA GLU A 42 5.69 6.77 -13.51
C GLU A 42 4.61 7.72 -12.98
N SER A 43 3.83 8.31 -13.89
CA SER A 43 2.66 9.11 -13.54
C SER A 43 1.68 8.30 -12.68
N HIS A 44 1.02 8.95 -11.73
CA HIS A 44 0.11 8.33 -10.74
C HIS A 44 -1.23 7.90 -11.36
N SER A 45 -1.19 7.12 -12.44
CA SER A 45 -2.37 6.52 -13.03
C SER A 45 -2.92 5.44 -12.09
N GLY A 46 -4.24 5.29 -12.04
CA GLY A 46 -4.87 4.25 -11.21
C GLY A 46 -4.35 2.85 -11.54
N LYS A 47 -4.08 2.56 -12.82
CA LYS A 47 -3.52 1.28 -13.27
C LYS A 47 -2.12 1.02 -12.69
N TYR A 48 -1.25 2.04 -12.68
CA TYR A 48 0.09 1.91 -12.15
C TYR A 48 0.08 1.74 -10.62
N LEU A 49 -0.71 2.54 -9.91
CA LEU A 49 -0.85 2.42 -8.46
C LEU A 49 -1.41 1.04 -8.06
N ALA A 50 -2.45 0.57 -8.75
CA ALA A 50 -3.00 -0.77 -8.53
C ALA A 50 -1.97 -1.87 -8.76
N LYS A 51 -1.13 -1.76 -9.80
CA LYS A 51 -0.03 -2.69 -10.05
C LYS A 51 0.98 -2.72 -8.90
N VAL A 52 1.43 -1.55 -8.44
CA VAL A 52 2.40 -1.45 -7.31
C VAL A 52 1.82 -2.04 -6.02
N ILE A 53 0.54 -1.78 -5.74
CA ILE A 53 -0.15 -2.37 -4.58
C ILE A 53 -0.25 -3.88 -4.71
N TYR A 54 -0.65 -4.40 -5.87
CA TYR A 54 -0.76 -5.83 -6.12
C TYR A 54 0.60 -6.53 -5.97
N GLU A 55 1.67 -6.01 -6.57
CA GLU A 55 3.02 -6.55 -6.44
C GLU A 55 3.54 -6.51 -4.99
N CYS A 56 3.14 -5.49 -4.21
CA CYS A 56 3.42 -5.44 -2.77
C CYS A 56 2.69 -6.56 -2.02
N LEU A 57 1.39 -6.74 -2.26
CA LEU A 57 0.60 -7.77 -1.59
C LEU A 57 1.07 -9.19 -1.94
N GLU A 58 1.41 -9.45 -3.19
CA GLU A 58 1.95 -10.75 -3.63
C GLU A 58 3.28 -11.06 -2.93
N ARG A 59 4.19 -10.08 -2.83
CA ARG A 59 5.48 -10.27 -2.11
C ARG A 59 5.29 -10.71 -0.67
N TYR A 60 4.26 -10.21 0.01
CA TYR A 60 3.94 -10.58 1.39
C TYR A 60 2.92 -11.72 1.50
N ASN A 61 2.50 -12.34 0.39
CA ASN A 61 1.44 -13.35 0.33
C ASN A 61 0.11 -12.90 0.98
N LEU A 62 -0.20 -11.60 0.87
CA LEU A 62 -1.34 -10.97 1.53
C LEU A 62 -2.58 -10.82 0.64
N SER A 63 -2.44 -10.99 -0.68
CA SER A 63 -3.49 -10.70 -1.67
C SER A 63 -4.82 -11.42 -1.39
N LYS A 64 -4.75 -12.65 -0.86
CA LYS A 64 -5.94 -13.47 -0.52
C LYS A 64 -6.69 -13.02 0.74
N PHE A 65 -6.15 -12.06 1.49
CA PHE A 65 -6.72 -11.59 2.75
C PHE A 65 -7.29 -10.17 2.66
N VAL A 66 -7.02 -9.46 1.56
CA VAL A 66 -7.50 -8.10 1.32
C VAL A 66 -9.01 -8.15 1.09
N CYS A 67 -9.73 -7.25 1.76
CA CYS A 67 -11.18 -7.09 1.59
C CYS A 67 -11.53 -6.27 0.36
#